data_AF-F2KR15-F1
#
_entry.id   AF-F2KR15-F1
#
_cell.length_a   1.000
_cell.length_b   1.000
_cell.length_c   1.000
_cell.angle_alpha   90.00
_cell.angle_beta   90.00
_cell.angle_gamma   90.00
#
_symmetry.space_group_name_H-M   'P 1'
#
loop_
_entity.id
_entity.type
_entity.pdbx_description
1 polymer ?
#
loop_
_entity_poly.entity_id
_entity_poly.type
_entity_poly.pdbx_seq_one_letter_code
_entity_poly.pdbx_strand_id
1 'polypeptide(L)'
;MRLAKVTLIVLLAAIILCGCSQPVEKLPAVKVEFMHYNISGTHLLKINYAKAAYINKSEAPERIYLPSDVPFPGIHVFAYTSKGVTPITWVPIETEGDNITAYIGFRSPEDVPKEGEVLIVVVDAVDRMGRSYATDSTRIAWNPE
;
A
#
# COMPACT_ATOMS: atom_id res chain seq x y z
N MET A 1 45.40 18.07 37.00
CA MET A 1 45.34 17.45 35.64
C MET A 1 44.33 16.31 35.47
N ARG A 2 43.44 16.01 36.44
CA ARG A 2 42.43 14.93 36.30
C ARG A 2 41.02 15.41 35.90
N LEU A 3 40.64 16.65 36.21
CA LEU A 3 39.31 17.18 35.87
C LEU A 3 39.09 17.44 34.37
N ALA A 4 40.09 17.98 33.66
CA ALA A 4 39.98 18.31 32.24
C ALA A 4 39.75 17.10 31.31
N LYS A 5 40.11 15.89 31.75
CA LYS A 5 39.88 14.65 30.99
C LYS A 5 38.44 14.13 31.12
N VAL A 6 37.78 14.39 32.24
CA VAL A 6 36.40 13.93 32.48
C VAL A 6 35.41 14.76 31.66
N THR A 7 35.64 16.08 31.56
CA THR A 7 34.79 16.99 30.78
C THR A 7 34.82 16.67 29.29
N LEU A 8 35.96 16.21 28.76
CA LEU A 8 36.12 15.87 27.34
C LEU A 8 35.38 14.59 26.94
N ILE A 9 35.32 13.59 27.83
CA ILE A 9 34.61 12.32 27.58
C ILE A 9 33.09 12.54 27.61
N VAL A 10 32.60 13.40 28.50
CA VAL A 10 31.16 13.76 28.57
C VAL A 10 30.73 14.53 27.32
N LEU A 11 31.59 15.39 26.77
CA LEU A 11 31.30 16.12 25.53
C LEU A 11 31.25 15.21 24.30
N LEU A 12 32.09 14.16 24.26
CA LEU A 12 32.09 13.17 23.16
C LEU A 12 30.82 12.28 23.20
N ALA A 13 30.33 11.94 24.40
CA ALA A 13 29.10 11.17 24.57
C ALA A 13 27.84 11.94 24.18
N ALA A 14 27.83 13.28 24.33
CA ALA A 14 26.71 14.13 23.93
C ALA A 14 26.52 14.20 22.39
N ILE A 15 27.58 14.01 21.61
CA ILE A 15 27.53 14.07 20.14
C ILE A 15 27.00 12.75 19.55
N ILE A 16 27.19 11.61 20.25
CA ILE A 16 26.71 10.28 19.81
C ILE A 16 25.19 10.12 20.06
N LEU A 17 24.61 10.92 20.95
CA LEU A 17 23.18 10.94 21.25
C LEU A 17 22.35 11.89 20.38
N CYS A 18 22.99 12.66 19.49
CA CYS A 18 22.31 13.29 18.35
C CYS A 18 21.94 12.18 17.35
N GLY A 19 20.89 11.45 17.70
CA GLY A 19 20.36 10.33 16.95
C GLY A 19 20.35 10.62 15.46
N CYS A 20 21.01 9.76 14.69
CA CYS A 20 20.73 9.58 13.29
C CYS A 20 19.26 9.15 13.16
N SER A 21 18.32 10.10 13.17
CA SER A 21 17.00 9.86 12.61
C SER A 21 17.24 9.69 11.11
N GLN A 22 17.41 8.44 10.68
CA GLN A 22 17.43 8.13 9.25
C GLN A 22 16.14 8.72 8.66
N PRO A 23 16.22 9.50 7.57
CA PRO A 23 15.02 10.04 6.94
C PRO A 23 14.08 8.88 6.64
N VAL A 24 12.83 9.01 7.07
CA VAL A 24 11.81 7.98 6.86
C VAL A 24 11.59 7.86 5.35
N GLU A 25 12.12 6.80 4.76
CA GLU A 25 11.95 6.49 3.34
C GLU A 25 10.46 6.26 3.08
N LYS A 26 9.87 7.14 2.27
CA LYS A 26 8.48 7.00 1.82
C LYS A 26 8.43 6.31 0.47
N LEU A 27 7.46 5.43 0.30
CA LEU A 27 7.25 4.65 -0.92
C LEU A 27 6.01 5.16 -1.67
N PRO A 28 6.06 5.27 -3.01
CA PRO A 28 4.88 5.60 -3.80
C PRO A 28 3.89 4.43 -3.79
N ALA A 29 2.62 4.72 -3.55
CA ALA A 29 1.54 3.74 -3.58
C ALA A 29 0.22 4.39 -4.00
N VAL A 30 -0.79 3.57 -4.29
CA VAL A 30 -2.18 4.00 -4.27
C VAL A 30 -2.83 3.50 -2.99
N LYS A 31 -3.28 4.41 -2.13
CA LYS A 31 -4.10 4.08 -0.96
C LYS A 31 -5.54 3.85 -1.42
N VAL A 32 -6.11 2.71 -1.07
CA VAL A 32 -7.49 2.34 -1.37
C VAL A 32 -8.20 2.01 -0.06
N GLU A 33 -9.28 2.71 0.23
CA GLU A 33 -10.20 2.41 1.32
C GLU A 33 -11.51 1.92 0.73
N PHE A 34 -11.94 0.74 1.17
CA PHE A 34 -13.12 0.08 0.64
C PHE A 34 -13.90 -0.64 1.74
N MET A 35 -15.17 -0.87 1.44
CA MET A 35 -16.10 -1.66 2.22
C MET A 35 -16.19 -3.06 1.63
N HIS A 36 -16.23 -4.08 2.50
CA HIS A 36 -16.56 -5.45 2.13
C HIS A 36 -17.49 -6.09 3.16
N TYR A 37 -18.54 -6.77 2.69
CA TYR A 37 -19.46 -7.57 3.52
C TYR A 37 -19.86 -8.86 2.80
N ASN A 38 -20.03 -9.94 3.55
CA ASN A 38 -20.59 -11.18 3.04
C ASN A 38 -21.98 -11.42 3.64
N ILE A 39 -23.02 -11.13 2.86
CA ILE A 39 -24.41 -11.31 3.28
C ILE A 39 -24.94 -12.61 2.68
N SER A 40 -24.94 -13.67 3.48
CA SER A 40 -25.48 -15.00 3.10
C SER A 40 -24.84 -15.56 1.81
N GLY A 41 -23.53 -15.38 1.63
CA GLY A 41 -22.79 -15.83 0.45
C GLY A 41 -22.75 -14.81 -0.69
N THR A 42 -23.42 -13.67 -0.55
CA THR A 42 -23.33 -12.56 -1.50
C THR A 42 -22.31 -11.56 -0.99
N HIS A 43 -21.25 -11.36 -1.77
CA HIS A 43 -20.22 -10.37 -1.47
C HIS A 43 -20.68 -8.98 -1.94
N LEU A 44 -20.58 -7.99 -1.07
CA LEU A 44 -20.78 -6.59 -1.37
C LEU A 44 -19.43 -5.88 -1.27
N LEU A 45 -19.05 -5.18 -2.33
CA LEU A 45 -17.83 -4.37 -2.39
C LEU A 45 -18.16 -2.95 -2.80
N LYS A 46 -17.48 -1.99 -2.18
CA LYS A 46 -17.54 -0.58 -2.59
C LYS A 46 -16.25 0.14 -2.25
N ILE A 47 -15.64 0.80 -3.21
CA ILE A 47 -14.53 1.72 -2.98
C ILE A 47 -15.09 3.00 -2.40
N ASN A 48 -14.70 3.33 -1.17
CA ASN A 48 -15.07 4.58 -0.53
C ASN A 48 -14.14 5.70 -0.98
N TYR A 49 -12.86 5.38 -1.13
CA TYR A 49 -11.82 6.35 -1.41
C TYR A 49 -10.60 5.70 -2.05
N ALA A 50 -9.98 6.38 -3.01
CA ALA A 50 -8.69 6.00 -3.57
C ALA A 50 -7.86 7.25 -3.88
N LYS A 51 -6.56 7.23 -3.58
CA LYS A 51 -5.62 8.29 -3.96
C LYS A 51 -4.21 7.76 -4.18
N ALA A 52 -3.43 8.48 -4.99
CA ALA A 52 -1.98 8.37 -4.94
C ALA A 52 -1.47 8.89 -3.59
N ALA A 53 -0.42 8.27 -3.05
CA ALA A 53 0.17 8.67 -1.78
C ALA A 53 1.63 8.26 -1.67
N TYR A 54 2.37 8.97 -0.82
CA TYR A 54 3.65 8.53 -0.27
C TYR A 54 3.44 7.95 1.12
N ILE A 55 3.63 6.64 1.26
CA ILE A 55 3.38 5.90 2.50
C ILE A 55 4.70 5.57 3.21
N ASN A 56 4.65 5.37 4.52
CA ASN A 56 5.83 4.86 5.22
C ASN A 56 6.08 3.40 4.84
N LYS A 57 7.33 2.98 4.86
CA LYS A 57 7.69 1.57 4.60
C LYS A 57 6.97 0.57 5.51
N SER A 58 6.63 0.96 6.74
CA SER A 58 5.86 0.15 7.69
C SER A 58 4.40 -0.06 7.28
N GLU A 59 3.86 0.78 6.39
CA GLU A 59 2.50 0.67 5.86
C GLU A 59 2.45 -0.06 4.51
N ALA A 60 3.61 -0.29 3.90
CA ALA A 60 3.69 -1.00 2.64
C ALA A 60 3.22 -2.45 2.81
N PRO A 61 2.53 -3.01 1.80
CA PRO A 61 2.12 -4.41 1.85
C PRO A 61 3.36 -5.30 1.98
N GLU A 62 3.32 -6.27 2.89
CA GLU A 62 4.44 -7.20 3.11
C GLU A 62 4.80 -7.97 1.84
N ARG A 63 3.78 -8.21 1.01
CA ARG A 63 3.93 -8.86 -0.29
C ARG A 63 2.97 -8.24 -1.30
N ILE A 64 3.51 -8.02 -2.49
CA ILE A 64 2.71 -7.74 -3.70
C ILE A 64 2.79 -8.98 -4.60
N TYR A 65 1.67 -9.34 -5.21
CA TYR A 65 1.56 -10.52 -6.06
C TYR A 65 1.56 -10.13 -7.53
N LEU A 66 2.16 -10.97 -8.36
CA LEU A 66 1.88 -10.93 -9.78
C LEU A 66 0.51 -11.58 -10.03
N PRO A 67 -0.20 -11.25 -11.12
CA PRO A 67 -1.47 -11.89 -11.45
C PRO A 67 -1.43 -13.42 -11.48
N SER A 68 -0.27 -14.02 -11.74
CA SER A 68 -0.09 -15.47 -11.83
C SER A 68 0.08 -16.19 -10.48
N ASP A 69 0.42 -15.50 -9.39
CA ASP A 69 0.74 -16.10 -8.08
C ASP A 69 -0.10 -15.58 -6.92
N VAL A 70 -1.12 -14.77 -7.21
CA VAL A 70 -2.03 -14.23 -6.20
C VAL A 70 -2.88 -15.36 -5.55
N PRO A 71 -3.09 -15.35 -4.22
CA PRO A 71 -3.90 -16.36 -3.56
C PRO A 71 -5.39 -16.26 -3.91
N PHE A 72 -6.05 -17.42 -3.89
CA PHE A 72 -7.50 -17.57 -4.05
C PHE A 72 -8.09 -18.45 -2.94
N PRO A 73 -9.32 -18.15 -2.42
CA PRO A 73 -10.12 -16.97 -2.72
C PRO A 73 -9.51 -15.70 -2.08
N GLY A 74 -9.98 -14.52 -2.45
CA GLY A 74 -9.45 -13.28 -1.90
C GLY A 74 -10.12 -12.03 -2.45
N ILE A 75 -9.81 -10.89 -1.84
CA ILE A 75 -10.10 -9.57 -2.39
C ILE A 75 -8.81 -9.08 -3.02
N HIS A 76 -8.84 -8.85 -4.33
CA HIS A 76 -7.70 -8.43 -5.14
C HIS A 76 -7.81 -6.93 -5.39
N VAL A 77 -6.81 -6.19 -4.95
CA VAL A 77 -6.74 -4.73 -5.10
C VAL A 77 -5.59 -4.38 -6.04
N PHE A 78 -5.91 -3.78 -7.17
CA PHE A 78 -4.94 -3.47 -8.23
C PHE A 78 -5.39 -2.26 -9.06
N ALA A 79 -4.55 -1.81 -9.97
CA ALA A 79 -4.89 -0.75 -10.90
C ALA A 79 -4.45 -1.06 -12.33
N TYR A 80 -5.23 -0.59 -13.30
CA TYR A 80 -4.78 -0.43 -14.68
C TYR A 80 -4.08 0.93 -14.84
N THR A 81 -2.92 0.91 -15.47
CA THR A 81 -2.10 2.08 -15.82
C THR A 81 -1.82 2.07 -17.33
N SER A 82 -1.17 3.12 -17.85
CA SER A 82 -0.72 3.12 -19.25
C SER A 82 0.31 2.02 -19.57
N LYS A 83 0.97 1.46 -18.54
CA LYS A 83 2.01 0.43 -18.63
C LYS A 83 1.48 -0.99 -18.43
N GLY A 84 0.19 -1.15 -18.11
CA GLY A 84 -0.45 -2.44 -17.87
C GLY A 84 -1.10 -2.53 -16.49
N VAL A 85 -1.12 -3.72 -15.91
CA VAL A 85 -1.71 -3.98 -14.59
C VAL A 85 -0.63 -3.88 -13.52
N THR A 86 -0.91 -3.18 -12.42
CA THR A 86 -0.03 -3.20 -11.25
C THR A 86 0.04 -4.60 -10.64
N PRO A 87 1.04 -4.88 -9.78
CA PRO A 87 0.92 -5.97 -8.83
C PRO A 87 -0.40 -5.90 -8.04
N ILE A 88 -0.86 -7.06 -7.61
CA ILE A 88 -2.07 -7.24 -6.83
C ILE A 88 -1.71 -7.25 -5.36
N THR A 89 -2.41 -6.43 -4.58
CA THR A 89 -2.46 -6.55 -3.13
C THR A 89 -3.63 -7.45 -2.78
N TRP A 90 -3.35 -8.53 -2.06
CA TRP A 90 -4.35 -9.52 -1.65
C TRP A 90 -4.81 -9.23 -0.21
N VAL A 91 -6.12 -9.25 -0.01
CA VAL A 91 -6.76 -9.22 1.31
C VAL A 91 -7.58 -10.51 1.47
N PRO A 92 -7.58 -11.15 2.64
CA PRO A 92 -8.38 -12.36 2.87
C PRO A 92 -9.87 -12.11 2.62
N ILE A 93 -10.56 -13.06 1.98
CA ILE A 93 -11.96 -12.92 1.56
C ILE A 93 -12.93 -12.78 2.73
N GLU A 94 -12.54 -13.24 3.92
CA GLU A 94 -13.27 -13.13 5.18
C GLU A 94 -13.10 -11.77 5.88
N THR A 95 -12.27 -10.87 5.32
CA THR A 95 -12.07 -9.54 5.88
C THR A 95 -13.30 -8.68 5.60
N GLU A 96 -14.09 -8.37 6.62
CA GLU A 96 -15.30 -7.55 6.51
C GLU A 96 -15.18 -6.24 7.28
N GLY A 97 -15.83 -5.19 6.79
CA GLY A 97 -15.89 -3.88 7.44
C GLY A 97 -16.04 -2.73 6.45
N ASP A 98 -16.30 -1.54 7.00
CA ASP A 98 -16.56 -0.33 6.21
C ASP A 98 -15.29 0.37 5.70
N ASN A 99 -14.13 0.16 6.34
CA ASN A 99 -12.91 0.96 6.11
C ASN A 99 -11.67 0.09 5.97
N ILE A 100 -11.75 -0.97 5.16
CA ILE A 100 -10.60 -1.82 4.87
C ILE A 100 -9.62 -1.00 4.04
N THR A 101 -8.39 -0.87 4.52
CA THR A 101 -7.32 -0.15 3.81
C THR A 101 -6.38 -1.12 3.15
N ALA A 102 -6.15 -0.95 1.86
CA ALA A 102 -5.11 -1.64 1.11
C ALA A 102 -4.27 -0.63 0.33
N TYR A 103 -3.03 -1.01 0.04
CA TYR A 103 -2.10 -0.20 -0.74
C TYR A 103 -1.69 -0.95 -1.98
N ILE A 104 -1.85 -0.34 -3.15
CA ILE A 104 -1.32 -0.86 -4.42
C ILE A 104 0.11 -0.34 -4.56
N GLY A 105 1.07 -1.26 -4.56
CA GLY A 105 2.48 -0.95 -4.78
C GLY A 105 2.91 -1.08 -6.24
N PHE A 106 4.15 -0.67 -6.51
CA PHE A 106 4.81 -0.78 -7.82
C PHE A 106 6.05 -1.65 -7.70
N ARG A 107 6.41 -2.38 -8.76
CA ARG A 107 7.57 -3.32 -8.72
C ARG A 107 8.90 -2.59 -8.73
N SER A 108 8.93 -1.43 -9.38
CA SER A 108 10.12 -0.61 -9.52
C SER A 108 9.74 0.87 -9.71
N PRO A 109 10.69 1.80 -9.54
CA PRO A 109 10.45 3.23 -9.77
C PRO A 109 9.94 3.54 -11.18
N GLU A 110 10.35 2.77 -12.17
CA GLU A 110 9.94 2.94 -13.57
C GLU A 110 8.48 2.52 -13.81
N ASP A 111 7.88 1.71 -12.94
CA ASP A 111 6.46 1.34 -13.01
C ASP A 111 5.56 2.45 -12.43
N VAL A 112 6.10 3.39 -11.65
CA VAL A 112 5.33 4.48 -11.04
C VAL A 112 4.73 5.38 -12.15
N PRO A 113 3.43 5.71 -12.08
CA PRO A 113 2.79 6.60 -13.04
C PRO A 113 3.40 7.99 -13.02
N LYS A 114 3.31 8.70 -14.15
CA LYS A 114 3.69 10.12 -14.18
C LYS A 114 2.57 10.96 -13.54
N GLU A 115 2.92 12.14 -13.05
CA GLU A 115 1.93 13.08 -12.53
C GLU A 115 0.83 13.37 -13.57
N GLY A 116 -0.43 13.34 -13.12
CA GLY A 116 -1.62 13.50 -13.94
C GLY A 116 -2.05 12.27 -14.73
N GLU A 117 -1.25 11.19 -14.74
CA GLU A 117 -1.65 9.94 -15.39
C GLU A 117 -2.89 9.35 -14.71
N VAL A 118 -3.86 8.88 -15.50
CA VAL A 118 -5.10 8.31 -14.97
C VAL A 118 -4.93 6.82 -14.72
N LEU A 119 -5.28 6.38 -13.53
CA LEU A 119 -5.33 4.98 -13.11
C LEU A 119 -6.78 4.57 -12.95
N ILE A 120 -7.09 3.32 -13.32
CA ILE A 120 -8.36 2.67 -12.98
C ILE A 120 -8.07 1.70 -11.84
N VAL A 121 -8.45 2.09 -10.62
CA VAL A 121 -8.32 1.26 -9.42
C VAL A 121 -9.48 0.29 -9.38
N VAL A 122 -9.19 -0.97 -9.10
CA VAL A 122 -10.15 -2.07 -9.03
C VAL A 122 -10.00 -2.79 -7.70
N VAL A 123 -11.13 -3.08 -7.07
CA VAL A 123 -11.25 -4.00 -5.94
C VAL A 123 -12.18 -5.12 -6.38
N ASP A 124 -11.65 -6.35 -6.41
CA ASP A 124 -12.35 -7.52 -6.93
C ASP A 124 -12.35 -8.66 -5.91
N ALA A 125 -13.52 -9.10 -5.45
CA ALA A 125 -13.66 -10.27 -4.60
C ALA A 125 -13.76 -11.50 -5.49
N VAL A 126 -12.83 -12.43 -5.39
CA VAL A 126 -12.72 -13.59 -6.29
C VAL A 126 -12.83 -14.93 -5.55
N ASP A 127 -13.46 -15.90 -6.22
CA ASP A 127 -13.64 -17.27 -5.75
C ASP A 127 -12.37 -18.13 -5.90
N ARG A 128 -12.43 -19.39 -5.44
CA ARG A 128 -11.32 -20.35 -5.55
C ARG A 128 -10.93 -20.71 -7.00
N MET A 129 -11.81 -20.42 -7.95
CA MET A 129 -11.61 -20.64 -9.38
C MET A 129 -11.18 -19.36 -10.12
N GLY A 130 -11.00 -18.25 -9.39
CA GLY A 130 -10.67 -16.94 -9.94
C GLY A 130 -11.84 -16.21 -10.61
N ARG A 131 -13.09 -16.58 -10.30
CA ARG A 131 -14.28 -15.87 -10.77
C ARG A 131 -14.68 -14.80 -9.77
N SER A 132 -14.98 -13.61 -10.28
CA SER A 132 -15.42 -12.47 -9.46
C SER A 132 -16.81 -12.73 -8.85
N TYR A 133 -16.91 -12.59 -7.53
CA TYR A 133 -18.16 -12.50 -6.77
C TYR A 133 -18.77 -11.10 -6.83
N ALA A 134 -17.91 -10.08 -6.72
CA ALA A 134 -18.27 -8.68 -6.73
C ALA A 134 -17.05 -7.85 -7.11
N THR A 135 -17.28 -6.72 -7.78
CA THR A 135 -16.20 -5.85 -8.22
C THR A 135 -16.67 -4.40 -8.11
N ASP A 136 -15.78 -3.52 -7.67
CA ASP A 136 -15.97 -2.08 -7.81
C ASP A 136 -14.71 -1.45 -8.40
N SER A 137 -14.86 -0.30 -9.06
CA SER A 137 -13.73 0.40 -9.68
C SER A 137 -13.92 1.91 -9.68
N THR A 138 -12.81 2.64 -9.58
CA THR A 138 -12.80 4.09 -9.65
C THR A 138 -11.60 4.61 -10.44
N ARG A 139 -11.71 5.84 -10.94
CA ARG A 139 -10.63 6.52 -11.64
C ARG A 139 -9.98 7.54 -10.72
N ILE A 140 -8.64 7.53 -10.70
CA ILE A 140 -7.85 8.56 -10.01
C ILE A 140 -6.80 9.11 -10.96
N ALA A 141 -6.41 10.36 -10.78
CA ALA A 141 -5.18 10.87 -11.35
C ALA A 141 -4.03 10.61 -10.37
N TRP A 142 -2.87 10.25 -10.88
CA TRP A 142 -1.66 10.15 -10.08
C TRP A 142 -1.21 11.55 -9.68
N ASN A 143 -1.49 11.91 -8.43
CA ASN A 143 -0.98 13.09 -7.76
C ASN A 143 -0.73 12.75 -6.29
N PRO A 144 0.50 12.34 -5.92
CA PRO A 144 0.82 11.89 -4.57
C PRO A 144 1.10 13.04 -3.57
N GLU A 145 0.95 14.30 -3.99
CA GLU A 145 1.10 15.50 -3.16
C GLU A 145 -0.06 15.72 -2.18
#